data_AF-A0A1C0U602-F1
#
_entry.id   AF-A0A1C0U602-F1
#
_cell.length_a   1.000
_cell.length_b   1.000
_cell.length_c   1.000
_cell.angle_alpha   90.00
_cell.angle_beta   90.00
_cell.angle_gamma   90.00
#
_symmetry.space_group_name_H-M   'P 1'
#
loop_
_entity.id
_entity.type
_entity.pdbx_description
1 polymer ?
#
loop_
_entity_poly.entity_id
_entity_poly.type
_entity_poly.pdbx_seq_one_letter_code
_entity_poly.pdbx_strand_id
1 'polypeptide(L)'
;MKLKKIFGIGSALLLTMFSQTGFAASGSYQSSVTLPTIYSRNFTETAYLPVVGSPPATGSITNVSWTWNVVGWPQGLSVYLCQGSTSNCIDISRVRRMSTAAFNNRSPAQQFFYAMRVASGGTVPVAGQTGEVIVSWQ
;
A
#
# COMPACT_ATOMS: atom_id res chain seq x y z
N MET A 1 43.47 -69.23 -21.12
CA MET A 1 43.82 -67.96 -21.81
C MET A 1 42.60 -67.04 -21.73
N LYS A 2 42.69 -66.03 -20.85
CA LYS A 2 41.89 -64.80 -20.62
C LYS A 2 40.42 -64.73 -21.12
N LEU A 3 39.47 -64.91 -20.20
CA LEU A 3 38.11 -64.34 -20.23
C LEU A 3 38.17 -62.90 -19.71
N LYS A 4 37.62 -61.91 -20.43
CA LYS A 4 37.83 -60.47 -20.12
C LYS A 4 36.50 -59.69 -20.13
N LYS A 5 36.15 -59.17 -18.92
CA LYS A 5 35.37 -57.95 -18.56
C LYS A 5 33.87 -57.92 -18.93
N ILE A 6 32.93 -58.02 -17.99
CA ILE A 6 32.47 -57.09 -16.92
C ILE A 6 31.74 -55.84 -17.45
N PHE A 7 30.41 -55.85 -17.21
CA PHE A 7 29.46 -54.77 -16.89
C PHE A 7 29.75 -53.33 -17.38
N GLY A 8 28.86 -52.79 -18.23
CA GLY A 8 28.59 -51.36 -18.40
C GLY A 8 27.12 -51.10 -18.02
N ILE A 9 26.82 -50.75 -16.76
CA ILE A 9 26.62 -49.39 -16.23
C ILE A 9 25.42 -48.70 -16.90
N GLY A 10 24.30 -48.68 -16.18
CA GLY A 10 23.08 -47.96 -16.53
C GLY A 10 23.29 -46.45 -16.48
N SER A 11 22.76 -45.77 -17.51
CA SER A 11 22.68 -44.32 -17.55
C SER A 11 21.64 -43.82 -16.55
N ALA A 12 22.09 -43.32 -15.41
CA ALA A 12 21.25 -42.55 -14.50
C ALA A 12 20.97 -41.17 -15.13
N LEU A 13 19.71 -40.91 -15.48
CA LEU A 13 19.23 -39.55 -15.74
C LEU A 13 19.29 -38.75 -14.43
N LEU A 14 20.27 -37.87 -14.30
CA LEU A 14 20.30 -36.83 -13.27
C LEU A 14 19.45 -35.64 -13.75
N LEU A 15 18.18 -35.61 -13.32
CA LEU A 15 17.32 -34.43 -13.40
C LEU A 15 17.79 -33.41 -12.35
N THR A 16 18.59 -32.44 -12.75
CA THR A 16 18.90 -31.28 -11.91
C THR A 16 17.67 -30.39 -11.81
N MET A 17 16.91 -30.55 -10.73
CA MET A 17 15.87 -29.62 -10.30
C MET A 17 16.53 -28.28 -9.93
N PHE A 18 16.64 -27.37 -10.90
CA PHE A 18 16.93 -25.97 -10.59
C PHE A 18 15.72 -25.40 -9.84
N SER A 19 15.80 -25.42 -8.51
CA SER A 19 14.85 -24.72 -7.66
C SER A 19 15.03 -23.22 -7.93
N GLN A 20 14.13 -22.64 -8.75
CA GLN A 20 14.08 -21.21 -8.96
C GLN A 20 13.65 -20.57 -7.65
N THR A 21 14.60 -20.08 -6.86
CA THR A 21 14.31 -19.13 -5.79
C THR A 21 13.79 -17.87 -6.46
N GLY A 22 12.47 -17.73 -6.56
CA GLY A 22 11.85 -16.50 -6.99
C GLY A 22 12.23 -15.40 -5.99
N PHE A 23 13.07 -14.46 -6.41
CA PHE A 23 13.30 -13.25 -5.64
C PHE A 23 11.98 -12.47 -5.61
N ALA A 24 11.37 -12.35 -4.43
CA ALA A 24 10.26 -11.43 -4.22
C ALA A 24 10.78 -10.02 -4.52
N ALA A 25 10.26 -9.39 -5.58
CA ALA A 25 10.73 -8.11 -6.05
C ALA A 25 10.27 -7.01 -5.08
N SER A 26 11.17 -6.56 -4.21
CA SER A 26 10.90 -5.44 -3.31
C SER A 26 10.90 -4.11 -4.04
N GLY A 27 9.96 -3.23 -3.69
CA GLY A 27 9.88 -1.89 -4.27
C GLY A 27 9.11 -0.92 -3.37
N SER A 28 9.12 0.34 -3.79
CA SER A 28 8.31 1.38 -3.17
C SER A 28 7.87 2.43 -4.19
N TYR A 29 6.70 3.03 -3.97
CA TYR A 29 6.25 4.21 -4.70
C TYR A 29 5.79 5.27 -3.72
N GLN A 30 5.91 6.53 -4.14
CA GLN A 30 5.37 7.69 -3.46
C GLN A 30 4.25 8.29 -4.32
N SER A 31 3.16 8.69 -3.70
CA SER A 31 1.99 9.25 -4.38
C SER A 31 1.42 10.39 -3.56
N SER A 32 0.95 11.45 -4.22
CA SER A 32 0.38 12.62 -3.56
C SER A 32 -0.89 13.10 -4.25
N VAL A 33 -1.72 13.82 -3.50
CA VAL A 33 -3.00 14.38 -3.95
C VAL A 33 -3.29 15.68 -3.21
N THR A 34 -3.96 16.62 -3.86
CA THR A 34 -4.55 17.79 -3.20
C THR A 34 -5.80 17.36 -2.44
N LEU A 35 -5.85 17.61 -1.14
CA LEU A 35 -7.00 17.31 -0.31
C LEU A 35 -8.12 18.34 -0.55
N PRO A 36 -9.40 17.92 -0.57
CA PRO A 36 -10.52 18.80 -0.83
C PRO A 36 -10.74 19.80 0.30
N THR A 37 -11.29 20.97 -0.04
CA THR A 37 -11.86 21.87 0.96
C THR A 37 -13.23 21.36 1.37
N ILE A 38 -13.43 21.12 2.67
CA ILE A 38 -14.70 20.64 3.20
C ILE A 38 -15.57 21.84 3.57
N TYR A 39 -16.68 22.02 2.86
CA TYR A 39 -17.68 23.06 3.16
C TYR A 39 -18.87 22.56 3.97
N SER A 40 -19.19 21.26 3.83
CA SER A 40 -20.36 20.66 4.46
C SER A 40 -19.99 19.75 5.62
N ARG A 41 -20.73 19.90 6.72
CA ARG A 41 -20.66 18.97 7.85
C ARG A 41 -21.39 17.69 7.49
N ASN A 42 -21.00 16.61 8.15
CA ASN A 42 -21.61 15.30 7.99
C ASN A 42 -21.61 14.75 6.55
N PHE A 43 -20.70 15.24 5.71
CA PHE A 43 -20.45 14.73 4.38
C PHE A 43 -19.01 14.23 4.30
N THR A 44 -18.81 13.09 3.63
CA THR A 44 -17.48 12.49 3.47
C THR A 44 -16.93 12.86 2.11
N GLU A 45 -15.88 13.66 2.12
CA GLU A 45 -15.09 14.00 0.93
C GLU A 45 -13.98 12.96 0.74
N THR A 46 -13.68 12.57 -0.50
CA THR A 46 -12.63 11.60 -0.80
C THR A 46 -11.60 12.17 -1.77
N ALA A 47 -10.32 11.87 -1.53
CA ALA A 47 -9.20 12.24 -2.40
C ALA A 47 -8.38 11.00 -2.76
N TYR A 48 -8.45 10.59 -4.03
CA TYR A 48 -7.78 9.40 -4.53
C TYR A 48 -6.31 9.68 -4.88
N LEU A 49 -5.41 8.84 -4.38
CA LEU A 49 -3.99 8.89 -4.68
C LEU A 49 -3.71 8.06 -5.94
N PRO A 50 -3.06 8.58 -6.99
CA PRO A 50 -2.71 7.77 -8.15
C PRO A 50 -1.77 6.63 -7.75
N VAL A 51 -1.93 5.45 -8.36
CA VAL A 51 -0.90 4.39 -8.26
C VAL A 51 0.23 4.78 -9.20
N VAL A 52 1.45 4.91 -8.66
CA VAL A 52 2.61 5.40 -9.41
C VAL A 52 3.46 4.22 -9.88
N GLY A 53 3.80 4.21 -11.17
CA GLY A 53 4.56 3.14 -11.80
C GLY A 53 3.68 1.92 -12.11
N SER A 54 4.23 0.72 -11.90
CA SER A 54 3.52 -0.55 -12.13
C SER A 54 3.85 -1.55 -11.02
N PRO A 55 3.45 -1.26 -9.76
CA PRO A 55 3.64 -2.21 -8.67
C PRO A 55 2.92 -3.53 -8.97
N PRO A 56 3.49 -4.69 -8.57
CA PRO A 56 2.93 -5.98 -8.91
C PRO A 56 1.60 -6.21 -8.20
N ALA A 57 0.58 -6.64 -8.94
CA ALA A 57 -0.73 -6.96 -8.35
C ALA A 57 -0.66 -8.09 -7.31
N THR A 58 0.27 -9.03 -7.48
CA THR A 58 0.56 -10.14 -6.56
C THR A 58 1.57 -9.81 -5.47
N GLY A 59 2.13 -8.59 -5.46
CA GLY A 59 3.02 -8.15 -4.39
C GLY A 59 2.27 -7.98 -3.07
N SER A 60 3.01 -7.99 -1.98
CA SER A 60 2.48 -7.77 -0.64
C SER A 60 3.04 -6.48 -0.06
N ILE A 61 2.16 -5.54 0.27
CA ILE A 61 2.53 -4.36 1.04
C ILE A 61 3.20 -4.81 2.35
N THR A 62 4.33 -4.18 2.66
CA THR A 62 5.10 -4.40 3.89
C THR A 62 5.00 -3.25 4.87
N ASN A 63 4.80 -2.03 4.36
CA ASN A 63 4.61 -0.83 5.15
C ASN A 63 3.98 0.29 4.31
N VAL A 64 3.16 1.11 4.95
CA VAL A 64 2.64 2.36 4.38
C VAL A 64 2.98 3.50 5.32
N SER A 65 3.65 4.54 4.82
CA SER A 65 3.77 5.81 5.52
C SER A 65 2.93 6.88 4.86
N TRP A 66 2.40 7.79 5.65
CA TRP A 66 1.59 8.89 5.15
C TRP A 66 2.07 10.24 5.68
N THR A 67 1.72 11.29 4.96
CA THR A 67 1.67 12.66 5.47
C THR A 67 0.39 13.31 4.97
N TRP A 68 -0.37 13.99 5.82
CA TRP A 68 -1.51 14.80 5.40
C TRP A 68 -1.53 16.14 6.13
N ASN A 69 -2.07 17.17 5.47
CA ASN A 69 -2.20 18.49 6.06
C ASN A 69 -3.48 19.20 5.64
N VAL A 70 -3.99 20.03 6.56
CA VAL A 70 -5.07 20.99 6.35
C VAL A 70 -4.68 22.29 7.04
N VAL A 71 -5.34 23.40 6.70
CA VAL A 71 -5.13 24.67 7.41
C VAL A 71 -5.58 24.56 8.87
N GLY A 72 -4.69 24.94 9.80
CA GLY A 72 -4.97 24.88 11.25
C GLY A 72 -5.17 23.46 11.76
N TRP A 73 -5.82 23.29 12.92
CA TRP A 73 -6.24 22.00 13.48
C TRP A 73 -7.75 22.03 13.79
N PRO A 74 -8.60 21.87 12.78
CA PRO A 74 -10.04 22.06 12.93
C PRO A 74 -10.67 21.03 13.87
N GLN A 75 -11.52 21.51 14.77
CA GLN A 75 -12.27 20.66 15.68
C GLN A 75 -13.31 19.83 14.90
N GLY A 76 -13.43 18.55 15.25
CA GLY A 76 -14.42 17.65 14.65
C GLY A 76 -14.06 17.14 13.26
N LEU A 77 -12.84 17.40 12.77
CA LEU A 77 -12.32 16.78 11.55
C LEU A 77 -11.90 15.33 11.84
N SER A 78 -12.42 14.41 11.05
CA SER A 78 -11.96 13.04 10.92
C SER A 78 -11.25 12.87 9.58
N VAL A 79 -10.10 12.20 9.60
CA VAL A 79 -9.31 11.84 8.42
C VAL A 79 -8.98 10.36 8.50
N TYR A 80 -9.33 9.64 7.45
CA TYR A 80 -9.04 8.23 7.29
C TYR A 80 -8.15 8.03 6.08
N LEU A 81 -7.18 7.13 6.20
CA LEU A 81 -6.46 6.58 5.05
C LEU A 81 -7.08 5.23 4.72
N CYS A 82 -7.54 5.07 3.49
CA CYS A 82 -8.26 3.90 3.02
C CYS A 82 -7.56 3.28 1.80
N GLN A 83 -7.80 2.00 1.57
CA GLN A 83 -7.32 1.31 0.37
C GLN A 83 -8.46 0.54 -0.29
N GLY A 84 -8.76 0.84 -1.56
CA GLY A 84 -9.80 0.22 -2.36
C GLY A 84 -11.24 0.58 -1.97
N SER A 85 -11.61 0.43 -0.70
CA SER A 85 -12.95 0.74 -0.19
C SER A 85 -12.93 1.40 1.20
N THR A 86 -14.06 1.98 1.59
CA THR A 86 -14.24 2.63 2.91
C THR A 86 -14.34 1.64 4.08
N SER A 87 -14.48 0.35 3.81
CA SER A 87 -14.37 -0.72 4.81
C SER A 87 -12.91 -1.05 5.17
N ASN A 88 -11.95 -0.49 4.43
CA ASN A 88 -10.53 -0.82 4.47
C ASN A 88 -9.71 0.41 4.86
N CYS A 89 -10.03 1.00 6.00
CA CYS A 89 -9.46 2.27 6.45
C CYS A 89 -8.81 2.18 7.83
N ILE A 90 -7.87 3.08 8.07
CA ILE A 90 -7.36 3.42 9.41
C ILE A 90 -7.70 4.87 9.74
N ASP A 91 -7.99 5.13 11.01
CA ASP A 91 -8.15 6.49 11.52
C ASP A 91 -6.77 7.14 11.72
N ILE A 92 -6.54 8.26 11.04
CA ILE A 92 -5.31 9.04 11.11
C ILE A 92 -5.58 10.50 11.50
N SER A 93 -6.78 10.80 12.00
CA SER A 93 -7.29 12.15 12.29
C SER A 93 -6.39 12.98 13.21
N ARG A 94 -5.64 12.31 14.08
CA ARG A 94 -4.75 12.94 15.07
C ARG A 94 -3.27 12.80 14.74
N VAL A 95 -2.94 12.14 13.64
CA VAL A 95 -1.57 11.80 13.28
C VAL A 95 -1.32 12.21 11.83
N ARG A 96 -0.76 13.40 11.65
CA ARG A 96 -0.46 13.95 10.32
C ARG A 96 0.57 13.13 9.56
N ARG A 97 1.56 12.59 10.26
CA ARG A 97 2.67 11.85 9.67
C ARG A 97 3.03 10.67 10.55
N MET A 98 2.97 9.46 9.99
CA MET A 98 3.37 8.22 10.63
C MET A 98 3.45 7.10 9.59
N SER A 99 3.87 5.91 10.01
CA SER A 99 3.83 4.68 9.22
C SER A 99 3.07 3.57 9.92
N THR A 100 2.58 2.61 9.16
CA THR A 100 1.79 1.49 9.66
C THR A 100 2.00 0.22 8.84
N ALA A 101 1.82 -0.91 9.52
CA ALA A 101 1.70 -2.23 8.95
C ALA A 101 0.23 -2.67 8.73
N ALA A 102 -0.75 -1.80 8.99
CA ALA A 102 -2.18 -2.15 8.91
C ALA A 102 -2.65 -2.56 7.50
N PHE A 103 -1.90 -2.20 6.47
CA PHE A 103 -2.16 -2.57 5.07
C PHE A 103 -1.34 -3.76 4.60
N ASN A 104 -0.64 -4.47 5.50
CA ASN A 104 0.21 -5.58 5.11
C ASN A 104 -0.55 -6.71 4.42
N ASN A 105 0.14 -7.41 3.53
CA ASN A 105 -0.39 -8.51 2.71
C ASN A 105 -1.51 -8.08 1.74
N ARG A 106 -1.74 -6.78 1.57
CA ARG A 106 -2.61 -6.24 0.52
C ARG A 106 -1.80 -5.93 -0.72
N SER A 107 -2.49 -5.87 -1.86
CA SER A 107 -1.85 -5.56 -3.14
C SER A 107 -1.35 -4.11 -3.18
N PRO A 108 -0.08 -3.85 -3.57
CA PRO A 108 0.42 -2.49 -3.80
C PRO A 108 -0.17 -1.86 -5.07
N ALA A 109 -0.81 -2.64 -5.95
CA ALA A 109 -1.51 -2.11 -7.12
C ALA A 109 -2.91 -1.56 -6.79
N GLN A 110 -3.41 -1.79 -5.57
CA GLN A 110 -4.71 -1.27 -5.15
C GLN A 110 -4.59 0.18 -4.66
N GLN A 111 -5.44 1.04 -5.22
CA GLN A 111 -5.42 2.48 -4.97
C GLN A 111 -5.72 2.85 -3.51
N PHE A 112 -4.94 3.80 -2.98
CA PHE A 112 -5.20 4.46 -1.71
C PHE A 112 -6.02 5.74 -1.90
N PHE A 113 -6.76 6.13 -0.87
CA PHE A 113 -7.45 7.42 -0.85
C PHE A 113 -7.61 7.93 0.58
N TYR A 114 -7.67 9.25 0.72
CA TYR A 114 -8.06 9.91 1.95
C TYR A 114 -9.58 10.06 1.98
N ALA A 115 -10.22 9.73 3.10
CA ALA A 115 -11.62 10.04 3.36
C ALA A 115 -11.69 11.02 4.53
N MET A 116 -12.32 12.17 4.30
CA MET A 116 -12.34 13.28 5.25
C MET A 116 -13.76 13.74 5.53
N ARG A 117 -14.06 14.03 6.79
CA ARG A 117 -15.40 14.45 7.22
C ARG A 117 -15.28 15.39 8.40
N VAL A 118 -16.13 16.42 8.45
CA VAL A 118 -16.31 17.25 9.64
C VAL A 118 -17.62 16.87 10.33
N ALA A 119 -17.58 16.56 11.61
CA ALA A 119 -18.76 16.22 12.42
C ALA A 119 -19.77 17.40 12.51
N SER A 120 -21.00 17.12 12.95
CA SER A 120 -22.08 18.13 13.09
C SER A 120 -21.68 19.37 13.90
N GLY A 121 -20.88 19.20 14.96
CA GLY A 121 -20.38 20.29 15.82
C GLY A 121 -19.03 20.86 15.41
N GLY A 122 -18.46 20.42 14.28
CA GLY A 122 -17.14 20.85 13.83
C GLY A 122 -17.14 22.18 13.06
N THR A 123 -15.95 22.73 12.85
CA THR A 123 -15.76 24.00 12.13
C THR A 123 -15.53 23.75 10.65
N VAL A 124 -16.24 24.50 9.80
CA VAL A 124 -16.07 24.55 8.34
C VAL A 124 -15.97 26.02 7.90
N PRO A 125 -15.28 26.35 6.79
CA PRO A 125 -14.60 25.42 5.90
C PRO A 125 -13.29 24.87 6.48
N VAL A 126 -12.94 23.64 6.11
CA VAL A 126 -11.59 23.09 6.33
C VAL A 126 -10.87 23.08 5.00
N ALA A 127 -9.88 23.97 4.84
CA ALA A 127 -9.07 24.02 3.64
C ALA A 127 -8.06 22.86 3.63
N GLY A 128 -8.30 21.88 2.76
CA GLY A 128 -7.38 20.80 2.47
C GLY A 128 -6.09 21.33 1.85
N GLN A 129 -4.96 20.69 2.16
CA GLN A 129 -3.68 20.97 1.52
C GLN A 129 -3.21 19.72 0.78
N THR A 130 -2.17 19.05 1.25
CA THR A 130 -1.60 17.88 0.57
C THR A 130 -1.81 16.62 1.42
N GLY A 131 -2.16 15.54 0.75
CA GLY A 131 -2.08 14.17 1.27
C GLY A 131 -1.06 13.40 0.45
N GLU A 132 -0.22 12.61 1.11
CA GLU A 132 0.85 11.84 0.50
C GLU A 132 0.96 10.48 1.16
N VAL A 133 1.29 9.46 0.38
CA VAL A 133 1.67 8.13 0.87
C VAL A 133 2.97 7.67 0.23
N ILE A 134 3.73 6.88 0.99
CA ILE A 134 4.78 6.01 0.48
C ILE A 134 4.35 4.59 0.80
N VAL A 135 4.26 3.76 -0.23
CA VAL A 135 3.86 2.36 -0.13
C VAL A 135 5.07 1.51 -0.46
N SER A 136 5.44 0.61 0.45
CA SER A 136 6.54 -0.34 0.27
C SER A 136 5.98 -1.76 0.17
N TRP A 137 6.55 -2.59 -0.69
CA TRP A 137 6.12 -3.97 -0.93
C TRP A 137 7.29 -4.91 -1.24
N GLN A 138 6.98 -6.20 -1.25
CA GLN A 138 7.84 -7.29 -1.72
C GLN A 138 7.04 -8.32 -2.52
#